data_AF-A0A3M1UPC8-F1
#
_entry.id   AF-A0A3M1UPC8-F1
#
_cell.length_a   1.000
_cell.length_b   1.000
_cell.length_c   1.000
_cell.angle_alpha   90.00
_cell.angle_beta   90.00
_cell.angle_gamma   90.00
#
_symmetry.space_group_name_H-M   'P 1'
#
loop_
_entity.id
_entity.type
_entity.pdbx_description
1 polymer ?
#
loop_
_entity_poly.entity_id
_entity_poly.type
_entity_poly.pdbx_seq_one_letter_code
_entity_poly.pdbx_strand_id
1 'polypeptide(L)'
;QDFESSTTYNLIYFDAFAPNAQPELWTTEIFSRLFRMCVPGAILTTYSAKGDVRRSLMAAGFEVEKLPGPPGKREMLRARVP
;
A
#
# COMPACT_ATOMS: atom_id res chain seq x y z
N GLN A 1 -3.51 -14.55 2.25
CA GLN A 1 -4.80 -13.94 2.61
C GLN A 1 -5.67 -14.00 1.38
N ASP A 2 -6.87 -14.51 1.55
CA ASP A 2 -7.79 -14.71 0.43
C ASP A 2 -8.83 -13.61 0.46
N PHE A 3 -8.75 -12.73 -0.54
CA PHE A 3 -9.71 -11.67 -0.77
C PHE A 3 -9.81 -11.42 -2.27
N GLU A 4 -11.04 -11.31 -2.75
CA GLU A 4 -11.36 -11.02 -4.13
C GLU A 4 -12.53 -10.04 -4.14
N SER A 5 -12.53 -9.15 -5.13
CA SER A 5 -13.61 -8.18 -5.32
C SER A 5 -13.76 -7.92 -6.81
N SER A 6 -15.01 -7.90 -7.28
CA SER A 6 -15.37 -7.43 -8.62
C SER A 6 -15.59 -5.91 -8.66
N THR A 7 -15.52 -5.24 -7.51
CA THR A 7 -15.66 -3.79 -7.38
C THR A 7 -14.28 -3.14 -7.39
N THR A 8 -14.19 -1.95 -7.96
CA THR A 8 -12.99 -1.13 -7.95
C THR A 8 -13.09 0.00 -6.91
N TYR A 9 -11.95 0.40 -6.36
CA TYR A 9 -11.85 1.39 -5.28
C TYR A 9 -11.04 2.61 -5.71
N ASN A 10 -11.44 3.78 -5.22
CA ASN A 10 -10.68 5.03 -5.37
C ASN A 10 -9.65 5.22 -4.25
N LEU A 11 -9.88 4.62 -3.09
CA LEU A 11 -9.04 4.82 -1.89
C LEU A 11 -8.96 3.54 -1.07
N ILE A 12 -7.75 3.16 -0.69
CA ILE A 12 -7.44 2.05 0.21
C ILE A 12 -6.66 2.60 1.42
N TYR A 13 -7.21 2.39 2.61
CA TYR A 13 -6.49 2.57 3.87
C TYR A 13 -5.84 1.25 4.26
N PHE A 14 -4.52 1.14 4.05
CA PHE A 14 -3.79 -0.09 4.35
C PHE A 14 -3.19 -0.01 5.77
N ASP A 15 -3.92 -0.57 6.73
CA ASP A 15 -3.59 -0.51 8.15
C ASP A 15 -3.47 -1.92 8.77
N ALA A 16 -2.46 -2.65 8.28
CA ALA A 16 -2.05 -3.92 8.88
C ALA A 16 -1.12 -3.70 10.07
N PHE A 17 -0.91 -4.74 10.89
CA PHE A 17 0.17 -4.70 11.89
C PHE A 17 1.53 -4.52 11.20
N ALA A 18 2.50 -4.03 11.97
CA ALA A 18 3.81 -3.65 11.45
C ALA A 18 4.44 -4.76 10.58
N PRO A 19 5.24 -4.44 9.55
CA PRO A 19 5.77 -5.45 8.62
C PRO A 19 6.58 -6.58 9.24
N ASN A 20 7.09 -6.40 10.46
CA ASN A 20 7.78 -7.45 11.22
C ASN A 20 6.82 -8.35 12.03
N ALA A 21 5.61 -7.87 12.33
CA ALA A 21 4.58 -8.62 13.05
C ALA A 21 3.68 -9.43 12.10
N GLN A 22 3.38 -8.89 10.91
CA GLN A 22 2.57 -9.56 9.88
C GLN A 22 3.19 -9.42 8.47
N PRO A 23 4.42 -9.93 8.25
CA PRO A 23 5.15 -9.76 6.98
C PRO A 23 4.38 -10.22 5.75
N GLU A 24 3.54 -11.25 5.87
CA GLU A 24 2.75 -11.84 4.80
C GLU A 24 1.78 -10.85 4.13
N LEU A 25 1.37 -9.79 4.85
CA LEU A 25 0.47 -8.76 4.33
C LEU A 25 1.20 -7.70 3.50
N TRP A 26 2.52 -7.57 3.65
CA TRP A 26 3.31 -6.49 3.04
C TRP A 26 4.06 -6.93 1.78
N THR A 27 3.61 -8.03 1.16
CA THR A 27 4.26 -8.61 0.00
C THR A 27 3.79 -7.96 -1.31
N THR A 28 4.62 -8.04 -2.34
CA THR A 28 4.25 -7.62 -3.69
C THR A 28 2.98 -8.31 -4.17
N GLU A 29 2.77 -9.58 -3.80
CA GLU A 29 1.55 -10.30 -4.22
C GLU A 29 0.27 -9.70 -3.64
N ILE A 30 0.27 -9.34 -2.35
CA ILE A 30 -0.87 -8.66 -1.73
C ILE A 30 -1.11 -7.29 -2.39
N PHE A 31 -0.05 -6.50 -2.60
CA PHE A 31 -0.19 -5.20 -3.24
C PHE A 31 -0.63 -5.31 -4.71
N SER A 32 -0.20 -6.32 -5.45
CA SER A 32 -0.67 -6.56 -6.83
C SER A 32 -2.15 -6.92 -6.89
N ARG A 33 -2.66 -7.66 -5.89
CA ARG A 33 -4.11 -7.92 -5.78
C ARG A 33 -4.87 -6.61 -5.52
N LEU A 34 -4.40 -5.78 -4.59
CA LEU A 34 -5.01 -4.47 -4.28
C LEU A 34 -4.95 -3.51 -5.48
N PHE A 35 -3.84 -3.49 -6.22
CA PHE A 35 -3.68 -2.68 -7.43
C PHE A 35 -4.75 -3.01 -8.48
N ARG A 36 -5.04 -4.30 -8.71
CA ARG A 36 -6.09 -4.73 -9.65
C ARG A 36 -7.50 -4.35 -9.21
N MET A 37 -7.70 -4.08 -7.93
CA MET A 37 -8.97 -3.63 -7.37
C MET A 37 -9.08 -2.10 -7.35
N CYS A 38 -8.14 -1.37 -7.97
CA CYS A 38 -8.14 0.08 -7.98
C CYS A 38 -8.47 0.63 -9.38
N VAL A 39 -9.11 1.80 -9.42
CA VAL A 39 -9.25 2.59 -10.66
C VAL A 39 -7.98 3.42 -10.94
N PRO A 40 -7.74 3.89 -12.18
CA PRO A 40 -6.70 4.87 -12.45
C PRO A 40 -6.83 6.10 -11.54
N GLY A 41 -5.70 6.58 -11.01
CA GLY A 41 -5.67 7.67 -10.05
C GLY A 41 -6.08 7.31 -8.61
N ALA A 42 -6.48 6.06 -8.34
CA ALA A 42 -6.77 5.62 -6.98
C ALA A 42 -5.54 5.68 -6.07
N ILE A 43 -5.80 5.84 -4.77
CA ILE A 43 -4.76 6.02 -3.76
C ILE A 43 -4.79 4.85 -2.77
N LEU A 44 -3.62 4.32 -2.44
CA LEU A 44 -3.38 3.53 -1.25
C LEU A 44 -2.51 4.34 -0.29
N THR A 45 -2.91 4.44 0.96
CA THR A 45 -2.11 5.10 2.01
C THR A 45 -1.82 4.12 3.15
N THR A 46 -0.64 4.22 3.73
CA THR A 46 -0.25 3.43 4.89
C THR A 46 0.71 4.20 5.78
N TYR A 47 0.62 3.97 7.10
CA TYR A 47 1.55 4.55 8.06
C TYR A 47 2.99 4.02 7.89
N SER A 48 3.17 2.87 7.24
CA SER A 48 4.47 2.22 7.14
C SER A 48 5.34 2.90 6.08
N ALA A 49 6.51 3.37 6.48
CA ALA A 49 7.53 3.95 5.59
C ALA A 49 8.74 3.04 5.38
N LYS A 50 8.64 1.74 5.68
CA LYS A 50 9.76 0.80 5.51
C LYS A 50 10.15 0.66 4.03
N GLY A 51 11.45 0.48 3.79
CA GLY A 51 12.00 0.37 2.43
C GLY A 51 11.43 -0.81 1.65
N ASP A 52 11.23 -1.96 2.28
CA ASP A 52 10.63 -3.14 1.63
C ASP A 52 9.18 -2.90 1.22
N VAL A 53 8.38 -2.25 2.07
CA VAL A 53 7.00 -1.89 1.75
C VAL A 53 6.95 -1.00 0.52
N ARG A 54 7.81 0.03 0.45
CA ARG A 54 7.92 0.90 -0.72
C ARG A 54 8.27 0.12 -1.98
N ARG A 55 9.27 -0.79 -1.90
CA ARG A 55 9.68 -1.62 -3.04
C ARG A 55 8.55 -2.54 -3.51
N SER A 56 7.83 -3.18 -2.59
CA SER A 56 6.72 -4.06 -2.92
C SER A 56 5.52 -3.31 -3.54
N LEU A 57 5.21 -2.11 -3.07
CA LEU A 57 4.20 -1.24 -3.71
C LEU A 57 4.61 -0.84 -5.14
N MET A 58 5.86 -0.43 -5.34
CA MET A 58 6.38 -0.10 -6.68
C MET A 58 6.38 -1.32 -7.61
N ALA A 59 6.78 -2.48 -7.11
CA ALA A 59 6.78 -3.73 -7.88
C ALA A 59 5.36 -4.21 -8.25
N ALA A 60 4.35 -3.83 -7.47
CA ALA A 60 2.95 -4.07 -7.78
C ALA A 60 2.36 -3.12 -8.85
N GLY A 61 3.09 -2.07 -9.22
CA GLY A 61 2.69 -1.11 -10.26
C GLY A 61 2.26 0.27 -9.74
N PHE A 62 2.29 0.51 -8.43
CA PHE A 62 1.97 1.83 -7.89
C PHE A 62 3.11 2.83 -8.10
N GLU A 63 2.76 4.10 -8.35
CA GLU A 63 3.67 5.23 -8.16
C GLU A 63 3.70 5.60 -6.67
N VAL A 64 4.87 5.54 -6.04
CA VAL A 64 4.99 5.68 -4.57
C VAL A 64 5.79 6.92 -4.19
N GLU A 65 5.20 7.75 -3.33
CA GLU A 65 5.85 8.90 -2.73
C GLU A 65 5.92 8.77 -1.19
N LYS A 66 6.93 9.42 -0.62
CA LYS A 66 7.08 9.57 0.83
C LYS A 66 6.48 10.91 1.24
N LEU A 67 5.65 10.88 2.27
CA LEU A 67 5.05 12.06 2.87
C LEU A 67 5.54 12.22 4.32
N PRO A 68 5.55 13.45 4.87
CA PRO A 68 5.70 13.63 6.31
C PRO A 68 4.67 12.79 7.07
N GLY A 69 5.13 12.10 8.13
CA GLY A 69 4.24 11.31 8.96
C GLY A 69 3.37 12.17 9.88
N PRO A 70 2.31 11.59 10.48
CA PRO A 70 1.56 12.24 11.54
C PRO A 70 2.43 12.46 12.80
N PRO A 71 1.98 13.25 13.80
CA PRO A 71 2.71 13.46 15.04
C PRO A 71 3.24 12.13 15.64
N GLY A 72 4.55 12.07 15.88
CA GLY A 72 5.22 10.87 16.38
C GLY A 72 5.74 9.90 15.32
N LYS A 73 5.54 10.16 14.02
CA LYS A 73 6.14 9.39 12.91
C LYS A 73 6.85 10.32 11.92
N ARG A 74 8.05 9.91 11.48
CA ARG A 74 8.87 10.70 10.56
C ARG A 74 8.26 10.77 9.15
N GLU A 75 7.86 9.62 8.62
CA GLU A 75 7.39 9.47 7.25
C GLU A 75 6.23 8.49 7.18
N MET A 76 5.41 8.62 6.13
CA MET A 76 4.41 7.63 5.70
C MET A 76 4.45 7.49 4.17
N LEU A 77 3.74 6.51 3.62
CA LEU A 77 3.70 6.28 2.17
C LEU A 77 2.32 6.56 1.61
N ARG A 78 2.31 7.20 0.43
CA ARG A 78 1.16 7.27 -0.47
C ARG A 78 1.53 6.62 -1.80
N ALA A 79 0.66 5.76 -2.28
CA ALA A 79 0.82 5.00 -3.51
C ALA A 79 -0.36 5.31 -4.43
N ARG A 80 -0.09 5.72 -5.67
CA ARG A 80 -1.09 6.10 -6.67
C ARG A 80 -1.08 5.11 -7.82
N VAL A 81 -2.26 4.71 -8.30
CA VAL A 81 -2.37 4.01 -9.59
C VAL A 81 -2.16 5.04 -10.70
N PRO A 82 -1.18 4.84 -11.61
CA PRO A 82 -0.86 5.79 -12.66
C PRO A 82 -2.08 6.17 -13.51
#